data_AF-A0A484ZW55-F1
#
_entry.id   AF-A0A484ZW55-F1
#
_cell.length_a   1.000
_cell.length_b   1.000
_cell.length_c   1.000
_cell.angle_alpha   90.00
_cell.angle_beta   90.00
_cell.angle_gamma   90.00
#
_symmetry.space_group_name_H-M   'P 1'
#
loop_
_entity.id
_entity.type
_entity.pdbx_description
1 polymer ?
#
loop_
_entity_poly.entity_id
_entity_poly.type
_entity_poly.pdbx_seq_one_letter_code
_entity_poly.pdbx_strand_id
1 'polypeptide(L)'
;MQFGSGWWFNDQKDGMQRQMTQLANLGLLSRFVGMLTDSRSFLSYTRHEYFRRILCQMIGRWVQEGEAPADIELLGNMVKNICFDNAEQYFSIEL
;
A
#
# COMPACT_ATOMS: atom_id res chain seq x y z
N MET A 1 -8.52 -2.66 -13.77
CA MET A 1 -7.15 -2.27 -14.15
C MET A 1 -6.47 -1.68 -12.93
N GLN A 2 -5.25 -2.10 -12.60
CA GLN A 2 -4.48 -1.67 -11.42
C GLN A 2 -3.05 -1.30 -11.84
N PHE A 3 -2.43 -0.36 -11.13
CA PHE A 3 -1.00 -0.10 -11.23
C PHE A 3 -0.29 -0.77 -10.05
N GLY A 4 0.46 -1.84 -10.32
CA GLY A 4 1.04 -2.69 -9.29
C GLY A 4 2.07 -1.99 -8.41
N SER A 5 2.39 -2.63 -7.28
CA SER A 5 3.43 -2.17 -6.35
C SER A 5 4.80 -2.06 -7.03
N GLY A 6 5.74 -1.37 -6.37
CA GLY A 6 7.14 -1.33 -6.81
C GLY A 6 7.69 -2.74 -7.03
N TRP A 7 8.09 -3.05 -8.27
CA TRP A 7 8.50 -4.40 -8.66
C TRP A 7 10.02 -4.55 -8.74
N TRP A 8 10.50 -5.72 -8.29
CA TRP A 8 11.90 -6.14 -8.36
C TRP A 8 12.85 -5.11 -7.73
N PHE A 9 13.66 -4.42 -8.53
CA PHE A 9 14.60 -3.40 -8.03
C PHE A 9 13.88 -2.20 -7.40
N ASN A 10 12.61 -2.02 -7.72
CA ASN A 10 11.75 -0.96 -7.16
C ASN A 10 11.05 -1.41 -5.86
N ASP A 11 11.17 -2.68 -5.45
CA ASP A 11 10.61 -3.21 -4.20
C ASP A 11 11.50 -2.85 -2.99
N GLN A 12 11.64 -1.55 -2.78
CA GLN A 12 12.41 -0.91 -1.71
C GLN A 12 11.82 0.49 -1.43
N LYS A 13 12.25 1.14 -0.35
CA LYS A 13 11.60 2.36 0.17
C LYS A 13 11.38 3.46 -0.88
N ASP A 14 12.42 3.88 -1.60
CA ASP A 14 12.30 4.93 -2.63
C ASP A 14 11.32 4.52 -3.74
N GLY A 15 11.45 3.28 -4.23
CA GLY A 15 10.61 2.77 -5.31
C GLY A 15 9.14 2.65 -4.91
N MET A 16 8.86 2.12 -3.72
CA MET A 16 7.51 2.05 -3.15
C MET A 16 6.91 3.44 -2.94
N GLN A 17 7.67 4.39 -2.37
CA GLN A 17 7.19 5.75 -2.16
C GLN A 17 6.87 6.44 -3.48
N ARG A 18 7.76 6.33 -4.48
CA ARG A 18 7.51 6.90 -5.81
C ARG A 18 6.30 6.27 -6.47
N GLN A 19 6.17 4.95 -6.45
CA GLN A 19 5.03 4.23 -7.04
C GLN A 19 3.71 4.66 -6.37
N MET A 20 3.64 4.66 -5.03
CA MET A 20 2.43 5.04 -4.30
C MET A 20 2.08 6.52 -4.48
N THR A 21 3.06 7.42 -4.55
CA THR A 21 2.82 8.84 -4.85
C THR A 21 2.23 9.02 -6.24
N GLN A 22 2.77 8.34 -7.26
CA GLN A 22 2.19 8.42 -8.62
C GLN A 22 0.78 7.83 -8.66
N LEU A 23 0.54 6.72 -7.95
CA LEU A 23 -0.79 6.12 -7.85
C LEU A 23 -1.79 7.03 -7.12
N ALA A 24 -1.36 7.75 -6.08
CA ALA A 24 -2.21 8.72 -5.38
C ALA A 24 -2.54 9.94 -6.24
N ASN A 25 -1.58 10.42 -7.04
CA ASN A 25 -1.77 11.60 -7.88
C ASN A 25 -2.60 11.33 -9.14
N LEU A 26 -2.44 10.15 -9.74
CA LEU A 26 -3.01 9.83 -11.06
C LEU A 26 -4.15 8.80 -10.98
N GLY A 27 -4.43 8.26 -9.80
CA GLY A 27 -5.42 7.21 -9.58
C GLY A 27 -6.08 7.29 -8.21
N LEU A 28 -6.51 6.14 -7.69
CA LEU A 28 -7.18 6.04 -6.40
C LEU A 28 -6.39 5.11 -5.47
N LEU A 29 -5.50 5.69 -4.64
CA LEU A 29 -4.70 4.91 -3.69
C LEU A 29 -5.57 4.06 -2.75
N SER A 30 -6.76 4.53 -2.38
CA SER A 30 -7.69 3.80 -1.51
C SER A 30 -8.20 2.48 -2.10
N ARG A 31 -8.14 2.32 -3.43
CA ARG A 31 -8.53 1.12 -4.18
C ARG A 31 -7.32 0.26 -4.61
N PHE A 32 -6.13 0.58 -4.12
CA PHE A 32 -4.92 -0.16 -4.44
C PHE A 32 -4.97 -1.57 -3.85
N VAL A 33 -4.68 -2.58 -4.68
CA VAL A 33 -4.64 -4.00 -4.25
C VAL A 33 -3.45 -4.34 -3.35
N GLY A 34 -2.50 -3.43 -3.18
CA GLY A 34 -1.45 -3.54 -2.17
C GLY A 34 -0.24 -4.36 -2.61
N MET A 35 0.36 -5.04 -1.62
CA MET A 35 1.70 -5.62 -1.72
C MET A 35 1.67 -7.11 -2.09
N LEU A 36 2.70 -7.55 -2.81
CA LEU A 36 3.02 -8.95 -3.05
C LEU A 36 4.53 -9.15 -2.89
N THR A 37 4.98 -10.32 -2.43
CA THR A 37 6.42 -10.54 -2.18
C THR A 37 7.24 -10.76 -3.45
N ASP A 38 6.62 -11.29 -4.50
CA ASP A 38 7.27 -11.77 -5.73
C ASP A 38 8.55 -12.58 -5.46
N SER A 39 8.51 -13.41 -4.43
CA SER A 39 9.70 -14.07 -3.91
C SER A 39 9.52 -15.57 -3.83
N ARG A 40 10.61 -16.28 -4.09
CA ARG A 40 10.74 -17.73 -3.85
C ARG A 40 11.19 -18.07 -2.41
N SER A 41 11.42 -17.06 -1.56
CA SER A 41 11.86 -17.27 -0.18
C SER A 41 10.68 -17.23 0.78
N PHE A 42 10.55 -18.27 1.63
CA PHE A 42 9.55 -18.32 2.69
C PHE A 42 9.73 -17.22 3.76
N LEU A 43 10.92 -16.63 3.88
CA LEU A 43 11.18 -15.54 4.83
C LEU A 43 10.82 -14.16 4.26
N SER A 44 10.28 -14.09 3.04
CA SER A 44 9.99 -12.82 2.35
C SER A 44 8.77 -12.07 2.88
N TYR A 45 7.96 -12.66 3.77
CA TYR A 45 6.76 -11.99 4.28
C TYR A 45 7.06 -10.70 5.06
N THR A 46 8.29 -10.52 5.54
CA THR A 46 8.76 -9.25 6.12
C THR A 46 8.72 -8.08 5.12
N ARG A 47 8.68 -8.34 3.80
CA ARG A 47 8.41 -7.33 2.77
C ARG A 47 7.03 -6.68 2.93
N HIS A 48 6.02 -7.44 3.38
CA HIS A 48 4.71 -6.86 3.69
C HIS A 48 4.79 -5.93 4.90
N GLU A 49 5.54 -6.29 5.94
CA GLU A 49 5.76 -5.38 7.08
C GLU A 49 6.45 -4.09 6.61
N TYR A 50 7.49 -4.22 5.78
CA TYR A 50 8.21 -3.08 5.23
C TYR A 50 7.30 -2.15 4.43
N PHE A 51 6.50 -2.70 3.51
CA PHE A 51 5.49 -1.96 2.75
C PHE A 51 4.47 -1.26 3.67
N ARG A 52 3.91 -1.97 4.66
CA ARG A 52 2.92 -1.42 5.61
C ARG A 52 3.47 -0.24 6.38
N ARG A 53 4.72 -0.33 6.85
CA ARG A 53 5.40 0.77 7.56
C ARG A 53 5.56 1.99 6.65
N ILE A 54 5.95 1.79 5.40
CA ILE A 54 6.11 2.89 4.43
C ILE A 54 4.74 3.53 4.12
N LEU A 55 3.70 2.74 3.86
CA LEU A 55 2.34 3.24 3.62
C LEU A 55 1.83 4.07 4.81
N CYS A 56 1.91 3.53 6.04
CA CYS A 56 1.47 4.24 7.23
C CYS A 56 2.30 5.50 7.50
N GLN A 57 3.61 5.48 7.22
CA GLN A 57 4.46 6.66 7.35
C GLN A 57 4.06 7.75 6.34
N MET A 58 3.76 7.38 5.09
CA MET A 58 3.31 8.34 4.07
C MET A 58 1.99 8.99 4.46
N ILE A 59 0.98 8.18 4.83
CA ILE A 59 -0.33 8.70 5.25
C ILE A 59 -0.20 9.56 6.51
N GLY A 60 0.56 9.11 7.51
CA GLY A 60 0.80 9.87 8.74
C GLY A 60 1.47 11.22 8.49
N ARG A 61 2.39 11.28 7.52
CA ARG A 61 3.03 12.53 7.10
C ARG A 61 2.02 13.48 6.44
N TRP A 62 1.18 13.00 5.53
CA TRP A 62 0.12 13.82 4.92
C TRP A 62 -0.84 14.40 5.95
N VAL A 63 -1.17 13.63 7.00
CA VAL A 63 -1.98 14.14 8.12
C VAL A 63 -1.24 15.24 8.89
N GLN A 64 0.03 15.03 9.22
CA GLN A 64 0.84 16.01 9.96
C GLN A 64 1.04 17.31 9.17
N GLU A 65 1.17 17.23 7.85
CA GLU A 65 1.35 18.37 6.95
C GLU A 65 0.02 19.05 6.58
N GLY A 66 -1.12 18.52 7.02
CA GLY A 66 -2.46 19.06 6.72
C GLY A 66 -2.96 18.75 5.30
N GLU A 67 -2.31 17.83 4.60
CA GLU A 67 -2.67 17.38 3.25
C GLU A 67 -3.79 16.32 3.26
N ALA A 68 -3.96 15.62 4.39
CA ALA A 68 -5.04 14.65 4.62
C ALA A 68 -5.74 14.92 5.97
N PRO A 69 -7.04 14.61 6.11
CA PRO A 69 -7.76 14.80 7.36
C PRO A 69 -7.23 13.87 8.45
N ALA A 70 -7.16 14.36 9.68
CA ALA A 70 -6.80 13.57 10.87
C ALA A 70 -7.98 12.68 11.33
N ASP A 71 -8.48 11.82 10.46
CA ASP A 71 -9.60 10.91 10.70
C ASP A 71 -9.08 9.46 10.71
N ILE A 72 -8.99 8.88 11.91
CA ILE A 72 -8.48 7.51 12.11
C ILE A 72 -9.44 6.46 11.53
N GLU A 73 -10.74 6.69 11.55
CA GLU A 73 -11.69 5.72 11.03
C GLU A 73 -11.55 5.63 9.50
N LEU A 74 -11.52 6.79 8.83
CA LEU A 74 -11.33 6.87 7.38
C LEU A 74 -9.97 6.28 6.96
N LEU A 75 -8.88 6.75 7.56
CA LEU A 75 -7.53 6.36 7.14
C LEU A 75 -7.16 4.95 7.61
N GLY A 76 -7.65 4.53 8.78
CA GLY A 76 -7.48 3.17 9.28
C GLY A 76 -8.17 2.15 8.38
N ASN A 77 -9.39 2.43 7.94
CA ASN A 77 -10.09 1.60 6.97
C ASN A 77 -9.36 1.56 5.62
N MET A 78 -8.84 2.69 5.14
CA MET A 78 -8.02 2.72 3.92
C MET A 78 -6.76 1.86 4.05
N VAL A 79 -6.03 1.96 5.16
CA VAL A 79 -4.84 1.13 5.43
C VAL A 79 -5.22 -0.35 5.47
N LYS A 80 -6.28 -0.72 6.20
CA LYS A 80 -6.77 -2.11 6.27
C LYS A 80 -7.08 -2.65 4.86
N ASN A 81 -7.82 -1.87 4.07
CA ASN A 81 -8.19 -2.25 2.72
C ASN A 81 -6.97 -2.49 1.82
N ILE A 82 -6.00 -1.58 1.81
CA ILE A 82 -4.77 -1.74 1.01
C ILE A 82 -3.92 -2.92 1.52
N CYS A 83 -3.97 -3.21 2.82
CA CYS A 83 -3.21 -4.31 3.42
C CYS A 83 -3.80 -5.69 3.14
N PHE A 84 -5.10 -5.79 2.85
CA PHE A 84 -5.77 -7.07 2.66
C PHE A 84 -7.08 -6.99 1.85
N ASP A 85 -8.11 -6.31 2.38
CA ASP A 85 -9.49 -6.44 1.89
C ASP A 85 -9.65 -6.11 0.38
N ASN A 86 -8.87 -5.15 -0.13
CA ASN A 86 -8.88 -4.83 -1.57
C ASN A 86 -8.40 -6.00 -2.42
N ALA A 87 -7.33 -6.69 -2.01
CA ALA A 87 -6.79 -7.83 -2.74
C ALA A 87 -7.76 -9.02 -2.69
N GLU A 88 -8.28 -9.33 -1.50
CA GLU A 88 -9.28 -10.35 -1.29
C GLU A 88 -10.48 -10.16 -2.22
N GLN A 89 -11.09 -8.97 -2.22
CA GLN A 89 -12.23 -8.65 -3.07
C GLN A 89 -11.88 -8.65 -4.56
N TYR A 90 -10.73 -8.07 -4.93
CA TYR A 90 -10.32 -7.95 -6.33
C TYR A 90 -10.06 -9.31 -6.99
N PHE A 91 -9.48 -10.26 -6.24
CA PHE A 91 -9.22 -11.61 -6.70
C PHE A 91 -10.33 -12.61 -6.37
N SER A 92 -11.37 -12.17 -5.65
CA SER A 92 -12.47 -13.04 -5.17
C SER A 92 -11.94 -14.27 -4.42
N ILE A 93 -11.02 -14.03 -3.47
CA ILE A 93 -10.42 -15.09 -2.67
C ILE A 93 -11.46 -15.64 -1.70
N GLU A 94 -11.70 -16.95 -1.73
CA GLU A 94 -12.45 -17.66 -0.69
C GLU A 94 -11.47 -18.03 0.44
N LEU A 95 -11.77 -17.59 1.68
CA LEU A 95 -10.96 -17.83 2.88
C LEU A 95 -11.62 -18.83 3.83
#